data_AF-A0A9P7AEF7-F1
#
_entry.id   AF-A0A9P7AEF7-F1
#
_cell.length_a   1.000
_cell.length_b   1.000
_cell.length_c   1.000
_cell.angle_alpha   90.00
_cell.angle_beta   90.00
_cell.angle_gamma   90.00
#
_symmetry.space_group_name_H-M   'P 1'
#
loop_
_entity.id
_entity.type
_entity.pdbx_description
1 polymer ?
#
loop_
_entity_poly.entity_id
_entity_poly.type
_entity_poly.pdbx_seq_one_letter_code
_entity_poly.pdbx_strand_id
1 'polypeptide(L)'
;MDDISGNISKQWNKHHAVYMSNANLPHKMLETEFCIRFVTSSPHAAPMEMMSAMQESIRKAAESGVFTWDCKHEEEVMLELYGLFLGGNNPMQAEECSQAGLHCNYFCRTCEVGGTKEYKESDEGYKSIFVPGKHCTPAGTAEEIRAQFSSVLALGATEKIKKSVASSGVKDTITGYILETVIELGKKLHKWGAGVQAKPEAEVKAILEKQLEDLLRGSALDDAVETTIL
;
A
#
# COMPACT_ATOMS: atom_id res chain seq x y z
N MET A 1 1.31 -6.18 9.80
CA MET A 1 2.36 -7.02 9.16
C MET A 1 3.70 -6.75 9.83
N ASP A 2 4.66 -7.69 9.82
CA ASP A 2 6.03 -7.40 10.29
C ASP A 2 7.12 -7.96 9.37
N ASP A 3 8.29 -7.29 9.36
CA ASP A 3 9.52 -7.74 8.71
C ASP A 3 10.43 -8.40 9.75
N ILE A 4 10.55 -9.72 9.65
CA ILE A 4 11.37 -10.55 10.54
C ILE A 4 12.61 -11.02 9.77
N SER A 5 13.73 -11.19 10.49
CA SER A 5 14.94 -11.78 9.90
C SER A 5 15.19 -13.16 10.49
N GLY A 6 15.48 -14.12 9.62
CA GLY A 6 15.96 -15.44 10.04
C GLY A 6 17.42 -15.44 10.49
N ASN A 7 18.11 -14.30 10.39
CA ASN A 7 19.51 -14.13 10.76
C ASN A 7 19.67 -13.17 11.95
N ILE A 8 20.79 -13.33 12.67
CA ILE A 8 21.17 -12.42 13.77
C ILE A 8 21.30 -10.97 13.27
N SER A 9 21.70 -10.78 12.01
CA SER A 9 21.69 -9.47 11.34
C SER A 9 20.36 -9.23 10.60
N LYS A 10 19.64 -8.17 10.97
CA LYS A 10 18.33 -7.78 10.41
C LYS A 10 18.34 -7.39 8.91
N GLN A 11 19.50 -7.36 8.26
CA GLN A 11 19.65 -6.79 6.91
C GLN A 11 19.65 -7.84 5.80
N TRP A 12 19.89 -9.11 6.12
CA TRP A 12 20.01 -10.20 5.14
C TRP A 12 18.94 -11.26 5.45
N ASN A 13 18.18 -11.68 4.42
CA ASN A 13 17.04 -12.61 4.51
C ASN A 13 15.84 -12.03 5.30
N LYS A 14 15.24 -10.99 4.72
CA LYS A 14 13.94 -10.48 5.19
C LYS A 14 12.85 -11.49 4.89
N HIS A 15 12.03 -11.75 5.88
CA HIS A 15 10.81 -12.53 5.78
C HIS A 15 9.67 -11.68 6.26
N HIS A 16 8.51 -11.84 5.66
CA HIS A 16 7.31 -11.16 6.09
C HIS A 16 6.40 -12.14 6.80
N ALA A 17 5.84 -11.70 7.92
CA ALA A 17 4.90 -12.49 8.70
C ALA A 17 3.71 -11.65 9.15
N VAL A 18 2.54 -12.27 9.11
CA VAL A 18 1.29 -11.70 9.62
C VAL A 18 0.99 -12.37 10.96
N TYR A 19 0.74 -11.53 11.95
CA TYR A 19 0.31 -11.93 13.28
C TYR A 19 -0.99 -11.20 13.63
N MET A 20 -1.82 -11.83 14.44
CA MET A 20 -3.06 -11.25 14.96
C MET A 20 -3.14 -11.43 16.47
N SER A 21 -3.78 -10.50 17.15
CA SER A 21 -4.08 -10.57 18.58
C SER A 21 -5.51 -10.13 18.83
N ASN A 22 -6.16 -10.72 19.84
CA ASN A 22 -7.51 -10.31 20.22
C ASN A 22 -7.45 -8.98 20.99
N ALA A 23 -7.87 -7.90 20.35
CA ALA A 23 -7.81 -6.55 20.92
C ALA A 23 -8.70 -6.35 22.17
N ASN A 24 -9.64 -7.26 22.46
CA ASN A 24 -10.45 -7.23 23.68
C ASN A 24 -9.69 -7.76 24.91
N LEU A 25 -8.46 -8.25 24.76
CA LEU A 25 -7.64 -8.69 25.87
C LEU A 25 -7.02 -7.48 26.61
N PRO A 26 -6.82 -7.56 27.93
CA PRO A 26 -6.07 -6.56 28.67
C PRO A 26 -4.65 -6.39 28.11
N HIS A 27 -4.10 -5.17 28.17
CA HIS A 27 -2.76 -4.84 27.67
C HIS A 27 -1.68 -5.83 28.12
N LYS A 28 -1.67 -6.19 29.42
CA LYS A 28 -0.70 -7.15 29.98
C LYS A 28 -0.75 -8.52 29.29
N MET A 29 -1.90 -8.92 28.75
CA MET A 29 -2.05 -10.18 28.01
C MET A 29 -1.64 -10.02 26.55
N LEU A 30 -1.98 -8.90 25.89
CA LEU A 30 -1.59 -8.60 24.51
C LEU A 30 -0.07 -8.65 24.30
N GLU A 31 0.71 -8.27 25.31
CA GLU A 31 2.17 -8.31 25.28
C GLU A 31 2.78 -9.71 25.50
N THR A 32 1.95 -10.73 25.77
CA THR A 32 2.42 -12.10 25.96
C THR A 32 2.43 -12.88 24.65
N GLU A 33 3.49 -13.66 24.41
CA GLU A 33 3.64 -14.49 23.22
C GLU A 33 2.44 -15.42 22.98
N PHE A 34 1.83 -15.93 24.05
CA PHE A 34 0.63 -16.78 23.96
C PHE A 34 -0.57 -16.10 23.28
N CYS A 35 -0.70 -14.78 23.43
CA CYS A 35 -1.82 -14.02 22.87
C CYS A 35 -1.55 -13.52 21.44
N ILE A 36 -0.33 -13.72 20.93
CA ILE A 36 0.06 -13.39 19.56
C ILE A 36 -0.13 -14.65 18.71
N ARG A 37 -1.04 -14.58 17.73
CA ARG A 37 -1.36 -15.70 16.83
C ARG A 37 -0.68 -15.49 15.50
N PHE A 38 0.14 -16.46 15.10
CA PHE A 38 0.67 -16.54 13.74
C PHE A 38 -0.47 -16.80 12.75
N VAL A 39 -0.48 -16.05 11.65
CA VAL A 39 -1.47 -16.20 10.57
C VAL A 39 -0.80 -16.79 9.34
N THR A 40 0.22 -16.12 8.80
CA THR A 40 0.91 -16.58 7.59
C THR A 40 2.30 -15.95 7.47
N SER A 41 3.16 -16.59 6.69
CA SER A 41 4.44 -16.03 6.23
C SER A 41 4.76 -16.58 4.84
N SER A 42 5.52 -15.83 4.07
CA SER A 42 5.97 -16.28 2.74
C SER A 42 7.31 -15.65 2.38
N PRO A 43 8.24 -16.43 1.79
CA PRO A 43 9.45 -15.88 1.18
C PRO A 43 9.22 -15.37 -0.26
N HIS A 44 8.02 -15.59 -0.81
CA HIS A 44 7.72 -15.29 -2.22
C HIS A 44 6.61 -14.27 -2.40
N ALA A 45 5.65 -14.21 -1.48
CA ALA A 45 4.56 -13.25 -1.54
C ALA A 45 5.02 -11.90 -0.95
N ALA A 46 4.72 -10.83 -1.66
CA ALA A 46 4.92 -9.48 -1.17
C ALA A 46 3.97 -9.18 0.02
N PRO A 47 4.31 -8.23 0.91
CA PRO A 47 3.49 -7.89 2.07
C PRO A 47 2.02 -7.67 1.74
N MET A 48 1.74 -6.87 0.71
CA MET A 48 0.37 -6.53 0.32
C MET A 48 -0.41 -7.72 -0.27
N GLU A 49 0.26 -8.69 -0.89
CA GLU A 49 -0.40 -9.93 -1.35
C GLU A 49 -0.86 -10.78 -0.16
N MET A 50 -0.03 -10.88 0.89
CA MET A 50 -0.40 -11.57 2.13
C MET A 50 -1.52 -10.84 2.87
N MET A 51 -1.50 -9.50 2.90
CA MET A 51 -2.56 -8.70 3.50
C MET A 51 -3.88 -8.83 2.74
N SER A 52 -3.85 -8.89 1.40
CA SER A 52 -5.04 -9.16 0.59
C SER A 52 -5.65 -10.52 0.91
N ALA A 53 -4.83 -11.58 1.00
CA ALA A 53 -5.32 -12.91 1.40
C ALA A 53 -5.89 -12.95 2.83
N MET A 54 -5.28 -12.21 3.76
CA MET A 54 -5.79 -12.04 5.13
C MET A 54 -7.14 -11.30 5.12
N GLN A 55 -7.25 -10.20 4.39
CA GLN A 55 -8.48 -9.42 4.26
C GLN A 55 -9.63 -10.27 3.72
N GLU A 56 -9.36 -11.06 2.68
CA GLU A 56 -10.32 -12.01 2.12
C GLU A 56 -10.78 -13.06 3.13
N SER A 57 -9.86 -13.56 3.97
CA SER A 57 -10.18 -14.52 5.03
C SER A 57 -11.08 -13.90 6.10
N ILE A 58 -10.82 -12.64 6.47
CA ILE A 58 -11.65 -11.88 7.42
C ILE A 58 -13.03 -11.59 6.82
N ARG A 59 -13.10 -11.16 5.55
CA ARG A 59 -14.38 -10.92 4.85
C ARG A 59 -15.23 -12.18 4.81
N LYS A 60 -14.64 -13.32 4.43
CA LYS A 60 -15.34 -14.61 4.45
C LYS A 60 -15.83 -14.98 5.84
N ALA A 61 -15.00 -14.80 6.87
CA ALA A 61 -15.40 -15.05 8.26
C ALA A 61 -16.55 -14.14 8.72
N ALA A 62 -16.57 -12.88 8.27
CA ALA A 62 -17.65 -11.94 8.55
C ALA A 62 -18.95 -12.32 7.81
N GLU A 63 -18.85 -12.78 6.56
CA GLU A 63 -20.00 -13.20 5.74
C GLU A 63 -20.62 -14.52 6.23
N SER A 64 -19.79 -15.51 6.55
CA SER A 64 -20.25 -16.85 6.95
C SER A 64 -20.51 -16.97 8.45
N GLY A 65 -20.00 -16.04 9.25
CA GLY A 65 -19.84 -16.20 10.69
C GLY A 65 -18.77 -17.24 11.05
N VAL A 66 -18.27 -17.15 12.28
CA VAL A 66 -17.40 -18.18 12.88
C VAL A 66 -18.11 -18.76 14.10
N PHE A 67 -18.71 -19.93 13.94
CA PHE A 67 -19.43 -20.61 15.02
C PHE A 67 -18.47 -21.38 15.93
N THR A 68 -18.63 -21.22 17.23
CA THR A 68 -17.84 -21.93 18.25
C THR A 68 -18.69 -22.18 19.50
N TRP A 69 -18.14 -22.92 20.47
CA TRP A 69 -18.84 -23.24 21.71
C TRP A 69 -18.31 -22.37 22.86
N ASP A 70 -19.20 -21.63 23.53
CA ASP A 70 -18.86 -20.92 24.77
C ASP A 70 -18.98 -21.89 25.96
N CYS A 71 -17.84 -22.28 26.53
CA CYS A 71 -17.82 -23.19 27.67
C CYS A 71 -18.35 -22.58 28.98
N LYS A 72 -18.48 -21.26 29.08
CA LYS A 72 -19.01 -20.58 30.26
C LYS A 72 -20.54 -20.58 30.27
N HIS A 73 -21.16 -20.41 29.10
CA HIS A 73 -22.61 -20.33 28.96
C HIS A 73 -23.23 -21.63 28.40
N GLU A 74 -22.38 -22.59 28.00
CA GLU A 74 -22.79 -23.88 27.44
C GLU A 74 -23.72 -23.73 26.23
N GLU A 75 -23.36 -22.82 25.32
CA GLU A 75 -24.12 -22.56 24.10
C GLU A 75 -23.22 -22.33 22.90
N GLU A 76 -23.80 -22.50 21.70
CA GLU A 76 -23.14 -22.10 20.46
C GLU A 76 -23.17 -20.58 20.33
N VAL A 77 -22.02 -19.99 20.05
CA VAL A 77 -21.87 -18.55 19.83
C VAL A 77 -21.24 -18.30 18.46
N MET A 78 -21.62 -17.19 17.85
CA MET A 78 -21.01 -16.72 16.61
C MET A 78 -20.00 -15.62 16.93
N LEU A 79 -18.76 -15.80 16.49
CA LEU A 79 -17.71 -14.79 16.58
C LEU A 79 -17.73 -13.92 15.33
N GLU A 80 -17.78 -12.60 15.54
CA GLU A 80 -17.61 -11.60 14.49
C GLU A 80 -16.18 -11.04 14.56
N LEU A 81 -15.42 -11.23 13.47
CA LEU A 81 -14.03 -10.79 13.38
C LEU A 81 -13.96 -9.51 12.54
N TYR A 82 -13.37 -8.46 13.10
CA TYR A 82 -13.03 -7.25 12.36
C TYR A 82 -11.67 -6.71 12.80
N GLY A 83 -10.95 -6.08 11.86
CA GLY A 83 -9.68 -5.44 12.15
C GLY A 83 -9.88 -4.16 12.96
N LEU A 84 -9.30 -4.07 14.15
CA LEU A 84 -9.36 -2.87 14.98
C LEU A 84 -8.14 -1.94 14.77
N PHE A 85 -6.95 -2.52 14.72
CA PHE A 85 -5.69 -1.80 14.52
C PHE A 85 -4.76 -2.60 13.63
N LEU A 86 -3.96 -1.88 12.84
CA LEU A 86 -2.86 -2.46 12.09
C LEU A 86 -1.55 -1.94 12.65
N GLY A 87 -0.85 -2.87 13.31
CA GLY A 87 0.49 -2.64 13.81
C GLY A 87 1.51 -2.84 12.70
N GLY A 88 2.50 -1.96 12.67
CA GLY A 88 3.67 -2.06 11.83
C GLY A 88 4.70 -1.02 12.25
N ASN A 89 5.96 -1.25 11.90
CA ASN A 89 6.97 -0.20 11.98
C ASN A 89 6.70 0.89 10.90
N ASN A 90 7.46 1.99 10.93
CA ASN A 90 7.21 3.12 10.04
C ASN A 90 7.20 2.78 8.53
N PRO A 91 8.17 2.01 7.99
CA PRO A 91 8.12 1.55 6.60
C PRO A 91 6.90 0.67 6.30
N MET A 92 6.59 -0.30 7.15
CA MET A 92 5.48 -1.23 6.91
C MET A 92 4.13 -0.52 6.93
N GLN A 93 3.91 0.39 7.88
CA GLN A 93 2.68 1.20 7.90
C GLN A 93 2.58 2.15 6.70
N ALA A 94 3.70 2.62 6.15
CA ALA A 94 3.66 3.43 4.93
C ALA A 94 3.19 2.60 3.74
N GLU A 95 3.69 1.36 3.62
CA GLU A 95 3.27 0.40 2.59
C GLU A 95 1.78 0.01 2.74
N GLU A 96 1.35 -0.34 3.95
CA GLU A 96 -0.06 -0.69 4.24
C GLU A 96 -1.04 0.46 3.96
N CYS A 97 -0.58 1.72 4.01
CA CYS A 97 -1.42 2.92 3.79
C CYS A 97 -1.24 3.56 2.40
N SER A 98 -0.59 2.90 1.43
CA SER A 98 -0.28 3.51 0.12
C SER A 98 0.46 4.85 0.23
N GLN A 99 1.39 4.97 1.18
CA GLN A 99 1.98 6.24 1.58
C GLN A 99 3.50 6.28 1.29
N ALA A 100 4.00 7.43 0.86
CA ALA A 100 5.39 7.59 0.40
C ALA A 100 6.45 7.68 1.52
N GLY A 101 6.11 7.34 2.76
CA GLY A 101 6.99 7.36 3.93
C GLY A 101 7.15 8.73 4.59
N LEU A 102 7.91 8.80 5.68
CA LEU A 102 8.04 10.01 6.51
C LEU A 102 8.72 11.19 5.83
N HIS A 103 9.52 10.95 4.79
CA HIS A 103 10.26 11.98 4.07
C HIS A 103 9.45 12.68 2.98
N CYS A 104 8.23 12.23 2.68
CA CYS A 104 7.40 12.92 1.71
C CYS A 104 6.80 14.22 2.28
N ASN A 105 6.21 15.03 1.40
CA ASN A 105 5.59 16.28 1.81
C ASN A 105 4.40 16.02 2.75
N TYR A 106 3.61 14.98 2.47
CA TYR A 106 2.40 14.59 3.21
C TYR A 106 2.62 13.26 3.95
N PHE A 107 3.23 13.36 5.12
CA PHE A 107 3.78 12.22 5.85
C PHE A 107 2.79 11.51 6.77
N CYS A 108 1.64 12.12 7.04
CA CYS A 108 0.61 11.53 7.88
C CYS A 108 -0.19 10.48 7.12
N ARG A 109 -0.47 9.36 7.76
CA ARG A 109 -1.18 8.23 7.16
C ARG A 109 -2.70 8.34 7.28
N THR A 110 -3.18 9.28 8.09
CA THR A 110 -4.62 9.44 8.40
C THR A 110 -5.21 10.71 7.76
N CYS A 111 -4.38 11.72 7.50
CA CYS A 111 -4.83 12.98 6.94
C CYS A 111 -3.77 13.63 6.05
N GLU A 112 -4.19 14.62 5.27
CA GLU A 112 -3.40 15.40 4.32
C GLU A 112 -2.51 16.46 5.00
N VAL A 113 -2.15 16.28 6.27
CA VAL A 113 -1.21 17.21 6.93
C VAL A 113 0.19 17.02 6.35
N GLY A 114 0.82 18.15 6.02
CA GLY A 114 2.07 18.14 5.29
C GLY A 114 2.38 19.47 4.64
N GLY A 115 3.08 19.40 3.52
CA GLY A 115 3.56 20.54 2.74
C GLY A 115 5.04 20.40 2.41
N THR A 116 5.60 21.41 1.75
CA THR A 116 7.03 21.42 1.47
C THR A 116 7.84 21.42 2.76
N LYS A 117 9.12 21.06 2.67
CA LYS A 117 10.01 21.09 3.82
C LYS A 117 10.04 22.48 4.47
N GLU A 118 10.14 23.52 3.66
CA GLU A 118 10.19 24.92 4.09
C GLU A 118 8.91 25.31 4.84
N TYR A 119 7.75 24.87 4.36
CA TYR A 119 6.48 25.11 5.06
C TYR A 119 6.45 24.39 6.41
N LYS A 120 6.81 23.10 6.45
CA LYS A 120 6.80 22.31 7.71
C LYS A 120 7.78 22.85 8.76
N GLU A 121 8.85 23.51 8.34
CA GLU A 121 9.84 24.17 9.21
C GLU A 121 9.42 25.59 9.66
N SER A 122 8.36 26.16 9.08
CA SER A 122 7.76 27.43 9.53
C SER A 122 6.91 27.26 10.79
N ASP A 123 6.68 28.35 11.51
CA ASP A 123 5.80 28.35 12.69
C ASP A 123 4.37 27.91 12.34
N GLU A 124 3.85 28.35 11.19
CA GLU A 124 2.52 28.01 10.70
C GLU A 124 2.43 26.52 10.37
N GLY A 125 3.39 26.00 9.61
CA GLY A 125 3.41 24.59 9.23
C GLY A 125 3.63 23.68 10.43
N TYR A 126 4.51 24.04 11.35
CA TYR A 126 4.72 23.27 12.58
C TYR A 126 3.43 23.18 13.42
N LYS A 127 2.73 24.31 13.62
CA LYS A 127 1.43 24.33 14.33
C LYS A 127 0.38 23.46 13.63
N SER A 128 0.38 23.41 12.31
CA SER A 128 -0.59 22.60 11.55
C SER A 128 -0.49 21.10 11.83
N ILE A 129 0.68 20.60 12.26
CA ILE A 129 0.90 19.18 12.60
C ILE A 129 0.12 18.76 13.86
N PHE A 130 -0.21 19.71 14.74
CA PHE A 130 -0.93 19.44 15.99
C PHE A 130 -2.46 19.60 15.87
N VAL A 131 -2.96 19.83 14.65
CA VAL A 131 -4.38 19.95 14.35
C VAL A 131 -4.78 18.88 13.35
N PRO A 132 -5.93 18.21 13.50
CA PRO A 132 -6.41 17.25 12.51
C PRO A 132 -6.51 17.89 11.12
N GLY A 133 -5.87 17.27 10.11
CA GLY A 133 -6.00 17.66 8.71
C GLY A 133 -7.22 17.03 8.04
N LYS A 134 -7.41 17.31 6.75
CA LYS A 134 -8.40 16.64 5.92
C LYS A 134 -8.09 15.14 5.85
N HIS A 135 -9.07 14.29 6.17
CA HIS A 135 -8.87 12.84 6.18
C HIS A 135 -8.50 12.31 4.80
N CYS A 136 -7.52 11.41 4.77
CA CYS A 136 -7.28 10.56 3.61
C CYS A 136 -8.46 9.58 3.51
N THR A 137 -8.96 9.35 2.30
CA THR A 137 -10.06 8.41 2.08
C THR A 137 -9.64 7.34 1.09
N PRO A 138 -10.20 6.12 1.19
CA PRO A 138 -9.95 5.09 0.20
C PRO A 138 -10.22 5.54 -1.24
N ALA A 139 -11.36 6.19 -1.46
CA ALA A 139 -11.72 6.73 -2.76
C ALA A 139 -10.66 7.72 -3.27
N GLY A 140 -10.19 8.64 -2.43
CA GLY A 140 -9.16 9.62 -2.80
C GLY A 140 -7.80 8.99 -3.13
N THR A 141 -7.36 8.00 -2.35
CA THR A 141 -6.14 7.24 -2.65
C THR A 141 -6.27 6.51 -3.98
N ALA A 142 -7.41 5.87 -4.22
CA ALA A 142 -7.70 5.17 -5.47
C ALA A 142 -7.69 6.11 -6.68
N GLU A 143 -8.34 7.28 -6.56
CA GLU A 143 -8.33 8.33 -7.59
C GLU A 143 -6.91 8.80 -7.93
N GLU A 144 -6.07 9.03 -6.92
CA GLU A 144 -4.69 9.45 -7.13
C GLU A 144 -3.87 8.35 -7.83
N ILE A 145 -4.03 7.09 -7.45
CA ILE A 145 -3.39 5.96 -8.14
C ILE A 145 -3.84 5.89 -9.60
N ARG A 146 -5.14 6.04 -9.90
CA ARG A 146 -5.64 6.09 -11.30
C ARG A 146 -5.04 7.26 -12.08
N ALA A 147 -4.86 8.42 -11.44
CA ALA A 147 -4.20 9.58 -12.05
C ALA A 147 -2.71 9.30 -12.33
N GLN A 148 -2.03 8.54 -11.47
CA GLN A 148 -0.66 8.08 -11.71
C GLN A 148 -0.58 7.16 -12.94
N PHE A 149 -1.49 6.19 -13.09
CA PHE A 149 -1.57 5.37 -14.31
C PHE A 149 -1.80 6.20 -15.57
N SER A 150 -2.69 7.19 -15.52
CA SER A 150 -2.91 8.09 -16.66
C SER A 150 -1.65 8.90 -17.01
N SER A 151 -0.88 9.28 -16.00
CA SER A 151 0.36 10.07 -16.16
C SER A 151 1.50 9.25 -16.76
N VAL A 152 1.50 7.93 -16.59
CA VAL A 152 2.57 7.04 -17.06
C VAL A 152 2.63 6.92 -18.58
N LEU A 153 1.49 7.15 -19.24
CA LEU A 153 1.34 7.04 -20.69
C LEU A 153 1.86 8.27 -21.45
N ALA A 154 2.27 9.33 -20.74
CA ALA A 154 2.66 10.59 -21.34
C ALA A 154 4.17 10.82 -21.29
N LEU A 155 4.68 11.66 -22.21
CA LEU A 155 6.05 12.20 -22.12
C LEU A 155 6.36 12.78 -20.73
N GLY A 156 7.58 12.50 -20.26
CA GLY A 156 8.04 12.94 -18.95
C GLY A 156 7.42 12.19 -17.76
N ALA A 157 6.86 10.99 -17.98
CA ALA A 157 6.20 10.18 -16.95
C ALA A 157 6.97 10.11 -15.62
N THR A 158 8.29 9.91 -15.64
CA THR A 158 9.12 9.88 -14.41
C THR A 158 8.96 11.12 -13.54
N GLU A 159 9.02 12.32 -14.12
CA GLU A 159 8.89 13.57 -13.36
C GLU A 159 7.43 13.84 -12.97
N LYS A 160 6.47 13.42 -13.79
CA LYS A 160 5.04 13.52 -13.46
C LYS A 160 4.67 12.66 -12.26
N ILE A 161 5.12 11.41 -12.20
CA ILE A 161 4.89 10.53 -11.05
C ILE A 161 5.59 11.07 -9.80
N LYS A 162 6.85 11.49 -9.89
CA LYS A 162 7.54 12.12 -8.74
C LYS A 162 6.78 13.33 -8.21
N LYS A 163 6.28 14.18 -9.12
CA LYS A 163 5.49 15.36 -8.75
C LYS A 163 4.16 14.97 -8.10
N SER A 164 3.43 14.00 -8.66
CA SER A 164 2.19 13.46 -8.08
C SER A 164 2.42 12.96 -6.66
N VAL A 165 3.38 12.05 -6.47
CA VAL A 165 3.75 11.52 -5.14
C VAL A 165 4.16 12.64 -4.18
N ALA A 166 4.91 13.64 -4.65
CA ALA A 166 5.30 14.79 -3.83
C ALA A 166 4.10 15.69 -3.46
N SER A 167 3.08 15.80 -4.31
CA SER A 167 1.91 16.64 -4.05
C SER A 167 0.78 15.94 -3.29
N SER A 168 0.71 14.60 -3.31
CA SER A 168 -0.34 13.83 -2.66
C SER A 168 0.15 13.01 -1.46
N GLY A 169 1.44 12.64 -1.44
CA GLY A 169 1.99 11.67 -0.49
C GLY A 169 1.62 10.22 -0.81
N VAL A 170 0.84 9.97 -1.86
CA VAL A 170 0.35 8.64 -2.24
C VAL A 170 1.41 7.92 -3.07
N LYS A 171 1.81 6.75 -2.60
CA LYS A 171 2.67 5.81 -3.31
C LYS A 171 2.29 4.40 -2.89
N ASP A 172 1.71 3.66 -3.81
CA ASP A 172 1.45 2.23 -3.63
C ASP A 172 2.60 1.39 -4.23
N THR A 173 3.03 0.40 -3.46
CA THR A 173 4.14 -0.50 -3.82
C THR A 173 3.73 -1.48 -4.93
N ILE A 174 2.48 -1.97 -4.92
CA ILE A 174 1.99 -2.91 -5.94
C ILE A 174 1.98 -2.22 -7.30
N THR A 175 1.26 -1.11 -7.41
CA THR A 175 1.13 -0.35 -8.65
C THR A 175 2.46 0.32 -9.03
N GLY A 176 3.31 0.68 -8.07
CA GLY A 176 4.64 1.20 -8.31
C GLY A 176 5.49 0.33 -9.24
N TYR A 177 5.45 -1.00 -9.07
CA TYR A 177 6.15 -1.95 -9.95
C TYR A 177 5.65 -1.89 -11.41
N ILE A 178 4.34 -1.74 -11.58
CA ILE A 178 3.70 -1.62 -12.89
C ILE A 178 4.09 -0.29 -13.53
N LEU A 179 3.96 0.81 -12.79
CA LEU A 179 4.32 2.16 -13.24
C LEU A 179 5.79 2.23 -13.68
N GLU A 180 6.71 1.70 -12.88
CA GLU A 180 8.14 1.67 -13.20
C GLU A 180 8.43 0.87 -14.47
N THR A 181 7.77 -0.27 -14.66
CA THR A 181 7.90 -1.09 -15.87
C THR A 181 7.48 -0.33 -17.13
N VAL A 182 6.34 0.36 -17.07
CA VAL A 182 5.83 1.16 -18.19
C VAL A 182 6.72 2.38 -18.44
N ILE A 183 7.20 3.05 -17.39
CA ILE A 183 8.16 4.17 -17.50
C ILE A 183 9.44 3.74 -18.21
N GLU A 184 10.02 2.59 -17.82
CA GLU A 184 11.25 2.10 -18.43
C GLU A 184 11.05 1.70 -19.90
N LEU A 185 9.89 1.15 -20.25
CA LEU A 185 9.53 0.92 -21.65
C LEU A 185 9.41 2.25 -22.42
N GLY A 186 8.72 3.25 -21.87
CA GLY A 186 8.60 4.57 -22.48
C GLY A 186 9.96 5.24 -22.71
N LYS A 187 10.87 5.14 -21.74
CA LYS A 187 12.26 5.62 -21.90
C LYS A 187 12.99 4.89 -23.03
N LYS A 188 12.79 3.58 -23.20
CA LYS A 188 13.41 2.81 -24.30
C LYS A 188 12.83 3.19 -25.65
N LEU A 189 11.52 3.38 -25.75
CA LEU A 189 10.85 3.80 -26.99
C LEU A 189 11.23 5.23 -27.41
N HIS A 190 11.55 6.08 -26.45
CA HIS A 190 12.05 7.45 -26.68
C HIS A 190 13.58 7.55 -26.77
N LYS A 191 14.33 6.48 -26.47
CA LYS A 191 15.81 6.47 -26.58
C LYS A 191 16.22 6.23 -28.04
N TRP A 192 17.11 7.09 -28.50
CA TRP A 192 17.60 7.14 -29.87
C TRP A 192 18.82 6.24 -30.10
N GLY A 193 18.86 5.60 -31.27
CA GLY A 193 20.11 5.18 -31.92
C GLY A 193 20.36 6.08 -33.13
N ALA A 194 21.63 6.35 -33.45
CA ALA A 194 21.98 7.13 -34.63
C ALA A 194 21.39 6.45 -35.89
N GLY A 195 20.43 7.12 -36.55
CA GLY A 195 19.82 6.67 -37.81
C GLY A 195 18.42 6.04 -37.73
N VAL A 196 17.77 5.96 -36.56
CA VAL A 196 16.40 5.43 -36.44
C VAL A 196 15.39 6.58 -36.35
N GLN A 197 14.34 6.52 -37.17
CA GLN A 197 13.25 7.50 -37.20
C GLN A 197 12.38 7.35 -35.94
N ALA A 198 12.10 8.44 -35.23
CA ALA A 198 11.29 8.42 -34.02
C ALA A 198 9.90 7.86 -34.30
N LYS A 199 9.46 6.91 -33.47
CA LYS A 199 8.06 6.47 -33.49
C LYS A 199 7.16 7.68 -33.18
N PRO A 200 6.05 7.87 -33.90
CA PRO A 200 5.07 8.89 -33.56
C PRO A 200 4.59 8.71 -32.11
N GLU A 201 4.35 9.81 -31.41
CA GLU A 201 3.86 9.81 -30.02
C GLU A 201 2.62 8.93 -29.83
N ALA A 202 1.71 8.96 -30.81
CA ALA A 202 0.51 8.11 -30.81
C ALA A 202 0.83 6.61 -30.86
N GLU A 203 1.87 6.21 -31.58
CA GLU A 203 2.31 4.82 -31.65
C GLU A 203 2.98 4.39 -30.34
N VAL A 204 3.82 5.26 -29.76
CA VAL A 204 4.43 4.99 -28.45
C VAL A 204 3.35 4.83 -27.39
N LYS A 205 2.38 5.75 -27.35
CA LYS A 205 1.26 5.69 -26.40
C LYS A 205 0.48 4.38 -26.54
N ALA A 206 0.13 3.97 -27.76
CA ALA A 206 -0.58 2.71 -27.99
C ALA A 206 0.22 1.47 -27.51
N ILE A 207 1.56 1.49 -27.67
CA ILE A 207 2.43 0.43 -27.13
C ILE A 207 2.42 0.42 -25.60
N LEU A 208 2.47 1.59 -24.97
CA LEU A 208 2.43 1.71 -23.51
C LEU A 208 1.06 1.29 -22.93
N GLU A 209 -0.03 1.68 -23.58
CA GLU A 209 -1.40 1.26 -23.23
C GLU A 209 -1.52 -0.26 -23.29
N LYS A 210 -1.07 -0.88 -24.38
CA LYS A 210 -1.07 -2.34 -24.50
C LYS A 210 -0.21 -3.01 -23.40
N GLN A 211 0.98 -2.48 -23.13
CA GLN A 211 1.84 -3.01 -22.08
C GLN A 211 1.18 -2.93 -20.70
N LEU A 212 0.46 -1.84 -20.44
CA LEU A 212 -0.28 -1.66 -19.20
C LEU A 212 -1.43 -2.67 -19.08
N GLU A 213 -2.21 -2.86 -20.14
CA GLU A 213 -3.27 -3.89 -20.20
C GLU A 213 -2.72 -5.31 -19.95
N ASP A 214 -1.59 -5.65 -20.58
CA ASP A 214 -0.93 -6.94 -20.41
C ASP A 214 -0.47 -7.16 -18.95
N LEU A 215 0.06 -6.11 -18.31
CA LEU A 215 0.51 -6.18 -16.91
C LEU A 215 -0.65 -6.30 -15.92
N LEU A 216 -1.78 -5.69 -16.22
CA LEU A 216 -3.02 -5.86 -15.46
C LEU A 216 -3.69 -7.21 -15.72
N ARG A 217 -3.18 -8.05 -16.64
CA ARG A 217 -3.70 -9.40 -16.96
C ARG A 217 -5.21 -9.40 -17.27
N GLY A 218 -5.73 -8.29 -17.79
CA GLY A 218 -7.16 -8.12 -18.06
C GLY A 218 -8.06 -7.89 -16.83
N SER A 219 -7.51 -7.75 -15.62
CA SER A 219 -8.28 -7.23 -14.48
C SER A 219 -8.55 -5.74 -14.70
N ALA A 220 -9.66 -5.24 -14.15
CA ALA A 220 -9.90 -3.81 -14.17
C ALA A 220 -8.79 -3.10 -13.37
N LEU A 221 -8.47 -1.87 -13.75
CA LEU A 221 -7.59 -1.02 -12.95
C LEU A 221 -8.12 -0.91 -11.50
N ASP A 222 -9.45 -0.99 -11.34
CA ASP A 222 -10.12 -0.96 -10.06
C ASP A 222 -9.77 -2.17 -9.17
N ASP A 223 -9.63 -3.37 -9.74
CA ASP A 223 -9.25 -4.58 -8.99
C ASP A 223 -7.81 -4.47 -8.45
N ALA A 224 -6.93 -3.79 -9.21
CA ALA A 224 -5.54 -3.54 -8.81
C ALA A 224 -5.40 -2.44 -7.75
N VAL A 225 -6.43 -1.61 -7.58
CA VAL A 225 -6.46 -0.47 -6.64
C VAL A 225 -7.20 -0.84 -5.34
N GLU A 226 -8.16 -1.78 -5.39
CA GLU A 226 -8.89 -2.28 -4.21
C GLU A 226 -8.01 -3.06 -3.21
N THR A 227 -6.86 -3.58 -3.64
CA THR A 227 -5.96 -4.35 -2.77
C THR A 227 -5.13 -3.48 -1.83
N THR A 228 -5.13 -2.16 -1.99
CA THR A 228 -4.20 -1.27 -1.28
C THR A 228 -4.84 -0.42 -0.18
N ILE A 229 -6.11 -0.65 0.14
CA ILE A 229 -6.81 0.22 1.06
C ILE A 229 -7.56 -0.53 2.15
N LEU A 230 -7.25 -0.14 3.38
CA LEU A 230 -8.08 -0.32 4.56
C LEU A 230 -8.99 0.89 4.75
#